data_AF-A0A0B5JBB5-F1
#
_entry.id   AF-A0A0B5JBB5-F1
#
_cell.length_a   1.000
_cell.length_b   1.000
_cell.length_c   1.000
_cell.angle_alpha   90.00
_cell.angle_beta   90.00
_cell.angle_gamma   90.00
#
_symmetry.space_group_name_H-M   'P 1'
#
loop_
_entity.id
_entity.type
_entity.pdbx_description
1 polymer ?
#
loop_
_entity_poly.entity_id
_entity_poly.type
_entity_poly.pdbx_seq_one_letter_code
_entity_poly.pdbx_strand_id
1 'polypeptide(L)'
;LICLRQPDLKSIIAYSSVSHMGLVTAAALIQTPWSTAGAMLLMVAHGLTSSTLFCLANTNYERTHSRTLMMTRGMHIFLPLMTTWWLTASLANMALPPTINLTGELMVIASTFNWATPTIILTGLTTLLTATYSLYIFLMTQQNKPTTNNPYPPSQTREHLLMSLHLLPLLLLISHPKLLF
;
A
#
# COMPACT_ATOMS: atom_id res chain seq x y z
N LEU A 1 -2.91 13.32 4.45
CA LEU A 1 -3.81 14.39 3.95
C LEU A 1 -3.60 14.69 2.46
N ILE A 2 -2.37 14.94 1.99
CA ILE A 2 -2.08 15.19 0.56
C ILE A 2 -2.65 14.08 -0.33
N CYS A 3 -2.47 12.81 0.05
CA CYS A 3 -2.99 11.64 -0.69
C CYS A 3 -4.51 11.69 -0.97
N LEU A 4 -5.32 12.31 -0.12
CA LEU A 4 -6.77 12.37 -0.27
C LEU A 4 -7.23 13.44 -1.27
N ARG A 5 -6.36 14.39 -1.61
CA ARG A 5 -6.68 15.51 -2.52
C ARG A 5 -5.98 15.38 -3.88
N GLN A 6 -5.14 14.37 -4.02
CA GLN A 6 -4.26 14.24 -5.15
C GLN A 6 -4.99 13.55 -6.33
N PRO A 7 -5.04 14.17 -7.53
CA PRO A 7 -5.79 13.62 -8.67
C PRO A 7 -5.01 12.57 -9.48
N ASP A 8 -3.68 12.51 -9.36
CA ASP A 8 -2.81 11.57 -10.07
C ASP A 8 -2.54 10.32 -9.20
N LEU A 9 -2.95 9.15 -9.69
CA LEU A 9 -2.83 7.87 -9.02
C LEU A 9 -1.38 7.52 -8.63
N LYS A 10 -0.40 7.70 -9.54
CA LYS A 10 1.01 7.39 -9.23
C LYS A 10 1.55 8.33 -8.15
N SER A 11 1.11 9.58 -8.14
CA SER A 11 1.51 10.53 -7.11
C SER A 11 0.86 10.26 -5.75
N ILE A 12 -0.39 9.76 -5.69
CA ILE A 12 -0.99 9.30 -4.43
C ILE A 12 -0.11 8.19 -3.82
N ILE A 13 0.32 7.22 -4.63
CA ILE A 13 1.20 6.11 -4.20
C ILE A 13 2.58 6.61 -3.77
N ALA A 14 3.13 7.62 -4.46
CA ALA A 14 4.39 8.24 -4.03
C ALA A 14 4.23 8.93 -2.66
N TYR A 15 3.18 9.71 -2.45
CA TYR A 15 2.96 10.37 -1.16
C TYR A 15 2.61 9.38 -0.04
N SER A 16 1.95 8.25 -0.33
CA SER A 16 1.78 7.19 0.67
C SER A 16 3.13 6.60 1.09
N SER A 17 4.08 6.42 0.16
CA SER A 17 5.42 5.93 0.49
C SER A 17 6.19 6.87 1.42
N VAL A 18 6.07 8.19 1.22
CA VAL A 18 6.65 9.18 2.14
C VAL A 18 6.07 9.03 3.55
N SER A 19 4.78 8.72 3.68
CA SER A 19 4.15 8.54 5.00
C SER A 19 4.68 7.33 5.77
N HIS A 20 4.84 6.17 5.13
CA HIS A 20 5.40 4.99 5.78
C HIS A 20 6.89 5.17 6.09
N MET A 21 7.65 5.80 5.20
CA MET A 21 9.06 6.11 5.48
C MET A 21 9.23 7.13 6.61
N GLY A 22 8.26 8.02 6.83
CA GLY A 22 8.21 8.88 8.02
C GLY A 22 8.28 8.08 9.33
N LEU A 23 7.51 6.99 9.44
CA LEU A 23 7.56 6.09 10.60
C LEU A 23 8.94 5.40 10.73
N VAL A 24 9.51 4.96 9.61
CA VAL A 24 10.86 4.35 9.57
C VAL A 24 11.92 5.34 10.08
N THR A 25 11.86 6.60 9.65
CA THR A 25 12.83 7.62 10.10
C THR A 25 12.72 7.89 11.60
N ALA A 26 11.50 7.96 12.15
CA ALA A 26 11.28 8.11 13.59
C ALA A 26 11.85 6.90 14.37
N ALA A 27 11.60 5.69 13.88
CA ALA A 27 12.09 4.47 14.49
C ALA A 27 13.63 4.35 14.46
N ALA A 28 14.25 4.76 13.35
CA ALA A 28 15.70 4.77 13.18
C ALA A 28 16.40 5.77 14.10
N LEU A 29 15.74 6.90 14.44
CA LEU A 29 16.27 7.90 15.37
C LEU A 29 16.15 7.49 16.84
N ILE A 30 15.14 6.69 17.21
CA ILE A 30 14.93 6.19 18.57
C ILE A 30 15.93 5.08 18.95
N GLN A 31 16.41 4.31 17.97
CA GLN A 31 17.50 3.31 18.12
C GLN A 31 17.29 2.24 19.21
N THR A 32 16.04 1.86 19.50
CA THR A 32 15.76 0.70 20.37
C THR A 32 15.79 -0.59 19.55
N PRO A 33 16.00 -1.77 20.16
CA PRO A 33 15.95 -3.04 19.43
C PRO A 33 14.59 -3.26 18.78
N TRP A 34 13.50 -2.84 19.43
CA TRP A 34 12.15 -2.89 18.86
C TRP A 34 11.94 -1.92 17.71
N SER A 35 12.47 -0.69 17.80
CA SER A 35 12.30 0.32 16.74
C SER A 35 13.11 -0.05 15.49
N THR A 36 14.36 -0.49 15.65
CA THR A 36 15.22 -0.92 14.53
C THR A 36 14.66 -2.17 13.85
N ALA A 37 14.16 -3.13 14.62
CA ALA A 37 13.49 -4.30 14.09
C ALA A 37 12.20 -3.94 13.32
N GLY A 38 11.34 -3.09 13.92
CA GLY A 38 10.12 -2.60 13.27
C GLY A 38 10.40 -1.81 11.98
N ALA A 39 11.45 -0.99 11.98
CA ALA A 39 11.90 -0.24 10.82
C ALA A 39 12.32 -1.16 9.66
N MET A 40 13.10 -2.22 9.94
CA MET A 40 13.52 -3.20 8.93
C MET A 40 12.33 -3.93 8.31
N LEU A 41 11.41 -4.45 9.14
CA LEU A 41 10.18 -5.08 8.65
C LEU A 41 9.37 -4.13 7.78
N LEU A 42 9.17 -2.90 8.25
CA LEU A 42 8.36 -1.92 7.55
C LEU A 42 9.00 -1.51 6.23
N MET A 43 10.33 -1.36 6.14
CA MET A 43 11.03 -1.04 4.89
C MET A 43 10.84 -2.14 3.84
N VAL A 44 11.05 -3.41 4.22
CA VAL A 44 10.93 -4.53 3.28
C VAL A 44 9.49 -4.72 2.84
N ALA A 45 8.56 -4.76 3.80
CA ALA A 45 7.15 -4.97 3.51
C ALA A 45 6.57 -3.79 2.71
N HIS A 46 6.90 -2.56 3.07
CA HIS A 46 6.52 -1.37 2.30
C HIS A 46 7.12 -1.37 0.89
N GLY A 47 8.38 -1.79 0.73
CA GLY A 47 9.03 -1.91 -0.58
C GLY A 47 8.26 -2.84 -1.52
N LEU A 48 7.81 -3.99 -1.02
CA LEU A 48 6.96 -4.92 -1.77
C LEU A 48 5.55 -4.35 -2.01
N THR A 49 4.89 -3.74 -1.03
CA THR A 49 3.54 -3.19 -1.24
C THR A 49 3.53 -1.99 -2.19
N SER A 50 4.45 -1.05 -2.04
CA SER A 50 4.50 0.15 -2.89
C SER A 50 4.83 -0.21 -4.33
N SER A 51 5.76 -1.14 -4.57
CA SER A 51 6.06 -1.64 -5.92
C SER A 51 4.85 -2.34 -6.57
N THR A 52 4.08 -3.15 -5.84
CA THR A 52 2.81 -3.71 -6.38
C THR A 52 1.85 -2.62 -6.81
N LEU A 53 1.64 -1.59 -5.97
CA LEU A 53 0.72 -0.49 -6.26
C LEU A 53 1.18 0.31 -7.47
N PHE A 54 2.48 0.58 -7.62
CA PHE A 54 3.01 1.24 -8.81
C PHE A 54 2.81 0.41 -10.07
N CYS A 55 2.98 -0.91 -9.98
CA CYS A 55 2.76 -1.81 -11.10
C CYS A 55 1.27 -1.88 -11.47
N LEU A 56 0.37 -1.95 -10.49
CA LEU A 56 -1.07 -1.89 -10.70
C LEU A 56 -1.49 -0.56 -11.36
N ALA A 57 -0.97 0.56 -10.88
CA ALA A 57 -1.18 1.87 -11.51
C ALA A 57 -0.65 1.88 -12.96
N ASN A 58 0.42 1.14 -13.25
CA ASN A 58 0.94 1.00 -14.60
C ASN A 58 0.02 0.18 -15.51
N THR A 59 -0.58 -0.91 -15.03
CA THR A 59 -1.56 -1.68 -15.83
C THR A 59 -2.78 -0.85 -16.23
N ASN A 60 -3.23 0.06 -15.36
CA ASN A 60 -4.26 1.03 -15.70
C ASN A 60 -3.75 2.03 -16.76
N TYR A 61 -2.54 2.56 -16.56
CA TYR A 61 -1.94 3.53 -17.47
C TYR A 61 -1.72 2.96 -18.90
N GLU A 62 -1.29 1.70 -19.03
CA GLU A 62 -1.14 1.03 -20.34
C GLU A 62 -2.47 0.93 -21.10
N ARG A 63 -3.61 1.00 -20.42
CA ARG A 63 -4.96 0.94 -21.03
C ARG A 63 -5.60 2.31 -21.24
N THR A 64 -5.41 3.23 -20.30
CA THR A 64 -6.07 4.55 -20.33
C THR A 64 -5.19 5.68 -20.85
N HIS A 65 -3.87 5.45 -20.98
CA HIS A 65 -2.84 6.45 -21.30
C HIS A 65 -2.88 7.71 -20.43
N SER A 66 -3.51 7.64 -19.26
CA SER A 66 -3.68 8.75 -18.33
C SER A 66 -3.40 8.30 -16.91
N ARG A 67 -2.79 9.20 -16.13
CA ARG A 67 -2.50 8.97 -14.71
C ARG A 67 -3.61 9.47 -13.78
N THR A 68 -4.66 10.07 -14.34
CA THR A 68 -5.75 10.70 -13.59
C THR A 68 -6.65 9.64 -12.99
N LEU A 69 -6.78 9.64 -11.66
CA LEU A 69 -7.56 8.66 -10.88
C LEU A 69 -9.02 8.57 -11.37
N MET A 70 -9.59 9.71 -11.75
CA MET A 70 -10.98 9.80 -12.22
C MET A 70 -11.20 9.04 -13.53
N MET A 71 -10.18 8.89 -14.37
CA MET A 71 -10.29 8.16 -15.65
C MET A 71 -10.25 6.64 -15.46
N THR A 72 -9.69 6.16 -14.35
CA THR A 72 -9.49 4.73 -14.07
C THR A 72 -10.60 4.12 -13.22
N ARG A 73 -11.82 4.68 -13.23
CA ARG A 73 -12.95 4.23 -12.39
C ARG A 73 -13.63 2.98 -12.94
N GLY A 74 -14.23 2.20 -12.05
CA GLY A 74 -15.12 1.09 -12.43
C GLY A 74 -14.41 -0.08 -13.11
N MET A 75 -13.10 -0.24 -12.91
CA MET A 75 -12.33 -1.29 -13.58
C MET A 75 -12.78 -2.72 -13.23
N HIS A 76 -13.54 -2.91 -12.13
CA HIS A 76 -14.00 -4.23 -11.72
C HIS A 76 -14.94 -4.91 -12.72
N ILE A 77 -15.66 -4.13 -13.52
CA ILE A 77 -16.58 -4.65 -14.54
C ILE A 77 -15.78 -5.31 -15.67
N PHE A 78 -14.61 -4.74 -16.01
CA PHE A 78 -13.80 -5.19 -17.13
C PHE A 78 -12.70 -6.18 -16.74
N LEU A 79 -12.11 -6.01 -15.55
CA LEU A 79 -10.90 -6.73 -15.11
C LEU A 79 -11.09 -7.33 -13.70
N PRO A 80 -12.00 -8.31 -13.50
CA PRO A 80 -12.33 -8.84 -12.19
C PRO A 80 -11.11 -9.45 -11.47
N LEU A 81 -10.25 -10.20 -12.18
CA LEU A 81 -9.04 -10.76 -11.58
C LEU A 81 -8.00 -9.67 -11.24
N MET A 82 -7.98 -8.55 -11.96
CA MET A 82 -7.12 -7.42 -11.57
C MET A 82 -7.61 -6.77 -10.27
N THR A 83 -8.91 -6.80 -10.00
CA THR A 83 -9.47 -6.22 -8.77
C THR A 83 -9.05 -6.95 -7.52
N THR A 84 -8.84 -8.27 -7.60
CA THR A 84 -8.35 -9.04 -6.46
C THR A 84 -6.90 -8.65 -6.14
N TRP A 85 -6.08 -8.38 -7.16
CA TRP A 85 -4.73 -7.84 -6.96
C TRP A 85 -4.76 -6.43 -6.36
N TRP A 86 -5.65 -5.56 -6.83
CA TRP A 86 -5.88 -4.25 -6.21
C TRP A 86 -6.32 -4.34 -4.75
N LEU A 87 -7.24 -5.25 -4.44
CA LEU A 87 -7.73 -5.46 -3.09
C LEU A 87 -6.59 -5.92 -2.18
N THR A 88 -5.90 -7.01 -2.54
CA THR A 88 -4.78 -7.55 -1.75
C THR A 88 -3.68 -6.52 -1.52
N ALA A 89 -3.27 -5.76 -2.55
CA ALA A 89 -2.29 -4.69 -2.41
C ALA A 89 -2.78 -3.55 -1.50
N SER A 90 -4.06 -3.15 -1.60
CA SER A 90 -4.65 -2.13 -0.74
C SER A 90 -4.76 -2.57 0.72
N LEU A 91 -5.12 -3.84 0.97
CA LEU A 91 -5.16 -4.45 2.31
C LEU A 91 -3.76 -4.54 2.93
N ALA A 92 -2.75 -4.86 2.13
CA ALA A 92 -1.36 -4.84 2.58
C ALA A 92 -0.90 -3.40 2.89
N ASN A 93 -1.24 -2.41 2.05
CA ASN A 93 -0.86 -1.03 2.28
C ASN A 93 -1.56 -0.39 3.50
N MET A 94 -2.76 -0.82 3.87
CA MET A 94 -3.44 -0.36 5.09
C MET A 94 -3.01 -1.10 6.37
N ALA A 95 -2.01 -1.98 6.27
CA ALA A 95 -1.53 -2.79 7.37
C ALA A 95 -2.64 -3.66 8.02
N LEU A 96 -3.46 -4.35 7.21
CA LEU A 96 -4.48 -5.26 7.75
C LEU A 96 -3.81 -6.50 8.40
N PRO A 97 -4.28 -7.03 9.55
CA PRO A 97 -3.82 -8.33 10.03
C PRO A 97 -4.15 -9.44 9.02
N PRO A 98 -3.24 -10.39 8.71
CA PRO A 98 -1.95 -10.70 9.35
C PRO A 98 -0.70 -10.17 8.61
N THR A 99 -0.77 -9.02 7.91
CA THR A 99 0.34 -8.54 7.05
C THR A 99 1.57 -8.07 7.82
N ILE A 100 2.76 -8.18 7.20
CA ILE A 100 4.02 -7.74 7.82
C ILE A 100 4.07 -6.22 7.99
N ASN A 101 3.39 -5.46 7.11
CA ASN A 101 3.23 -4.02 7.28
C ASN A 101 2.68 -3.68 8.67
N LEU A 102 1.66 -4.42 9.13
CA LEU A 102 1.13 -4.25 10.49
C LEU A 102 2.16 -4.57 11.56
N THR A 103 2.90 -5.68 11.41
CA THR A 103 3.91 -6.05 12.41
C THR A 103 5.01 -4.99 12.54
N GLY A 104 5.48 -4.45 11.42
CA GLY A 104 6.46 -3.35 11.41
C GLY A 104 5.89 -2.08 12.03
N GLU A 105 4.68 -1.66 11.61
CA GLU A 105 4.02 -0.47 12.15
C GLU A 105 3.75 -0.58 13.66
N LEU A 106 3.25 -1.72 14.15
CA LEU A 106 3.01 -1.93 15.58
C LEU A 106 4.29 -1.89 16.40
N MET A 107 5.39 -2.47 15.92
CA MET A 107 6.69 -2.40 16.60
C MET A 107 7.20 -0.97 16.67
N VAL A 108 7.06 -0.19 15.59
CA VAL A 108 7.41 1.24 15.58
C VAL A 108 6.52 2.01 16.55
N ILE A 109 5.20 1.83 16.51
CA ILE A 109 4.23 2.51 17.40
C ILE A 109 4.54 2.21 18.87
N ALA A 110 4.80 0.95 19.22
CA ALA A 110 5.14 0.56 20.59
C ALA A 110 6.45 1.21 21.05
N SER A 111 7.47 1.23 20.20
CA SER A 111 8.75 1.86 20.52
C SER A 111 8.66 3.38 20.66
N THR A 112 7.88 4.06 19.81
CA THR A 112 7.64 5.52 19.91
C THR A 112 6.81 5.86 21.14
N PHE A 113 5.83 5.02 21.48
CA PHE A 113 5.00 5.20 22.67
C PHE A 113 5.84 5.09 23.94
N ASN A 114 6.76 4.13 23.98
CA ASN A 114 7.70 3.99 25.08
C ASN A 114 8.70 5.16 25.16
N TRP A 115 9.07 5.74 24.01
CA TRP A 115 9.93 6.93 23.97
C TRP A 115 9.21 8.19 24.50
N ALA A 116 7.96 8.43 24.07
CA ALA A 116 7.10 9.47 24.62
C ALA A 116 5.62 9.13 24.42
N THR A 117 4.84 9.14 25.51
CA THR A 117 3.40 8.80 25.49
C THR A 117 2.53 9.61 24.52
N PRO A 118 2.72 10.93 24.27
CA PRO A 118 1.87 11.66 23.33
C PRO A 118 2.02 11.21 21.87
N THR A 119 3.08 10.47 21.53
CA THR A 119 3.30 9.97 20.16
C THR A 119 2.20 9.03 19.68
N ILE A 120 1.47 8.36 20.58
CA ILE A 120 0.37 7.46 20.21
C ILE A 120 -0.76 8.17 19.48
N ILE A 121 -1.01 9.46 19.80
CA ILE A 121 -2.01 10.26 19.11
C ILE A 121 -1.57 10.51 17.67
N LEU A 122 -0.30 10.88 17.49
CA LEU A 122 0.25 11.15 16.16
C LEU A 122 0.27 9.88 15.32
N THR A 123 0.83 8.79 15.84
CA THR A 123 0.93 7.53 15.10
C THR A 123 -0.44 6.90 14.84
N GLY A 124 -1.38 6.96 15.79
CA GLY A 124 -2.77 6.54 15.60
C GLY A 124 -3.51 7.34 14.52
N LEU A 125 -3.28 8.66 14.44
CA LEU A 125 -3.81 9.47 13.34
C LEU A 125 -3.16 9.10 12.00
N THR A 126 -1.86 8.79 11.97
CA THR A 126 -1.21 8.35 10.73
C THR A 126 -1.79 7.04 10.22
N THR A 127 -1.96 6.03 11.09
CA THR A 127 -2.52 4.73 10.68
C THR A 127 -3.97 4.87 10.21
N LEU A 128 -4.78 5.67 10.89
CA LEU A 128 -6.13 6.01 10.43
C LEU A 128 -6.11 6.62 9.03
N LEU A 129 -5.25 7.62 8.81
CA LEU A 129 -5.11 8.25 7.50
C LEU A 129 -4.62 7.25 6.45
N THR A 130 -3.71 6.33 6.79
CA THR A 130 -3.28 5.26 5.87
C THR A 130 -4.40 4.35 5.42
N ALA A 131 -5.27 3.92 6.34
CA ALA A 131 -6.45 3.13 6.01
C ALA A 131 -7.42 3.92 5.12
N THR A 132 -7.65 5.20 5.42
CA THR A 132 -8.60 6.00 4.63
C THR A 132 -8.13 6.22 3.18
N TYR A 133 -6.87 6.60 2.94
CA TYR A 133 -6.43 6.86 1.57
C TYR A 133 -6.24 5.57 0.76
N SER A 134 -5.83 4.47 1.39
CA SER A 134 -5.65 3.18 0.69
C SER A 134 -7.00 2.61 0.24
N LEU A 135 -8.01 2.67 1.11
CA LEU A 135 -9.37 2.30 0.77
C LEU A 135 -9.96 3.26 -0.28
N TYR A 136 -9.68 4.56 -0.18
CA TYR A 136 -10.06 5.53 -1.20
C TYR A 136 -9.50 5.19 -2.59
N ILE A 137 -8.21 4.83 -2.71
CA ILE A 137 -7.61 4.40 -3.98
C ILE A 137 -8.35 3.18 -4.53
N PHE A 138 -8.61 2.17 -3.69
CA PHE A 138 -9.32 0.96 -4.10
C PHE A 138 -10.74 1.27 -4.61
N LEU A 139 -11.54 2.00 -3.84
CA LEU A 139 -12.90 2.36 -4.23
C LEU A 139 -12.92 3.20 -5.52
N MET A 140 -12.01 4.16 -5.65
CA MET A 140 -12.01 5.04 -6.82
C MET A 140 -11.55 4.36 -8.09
N THR A 141 -10.62 3.40 -8.02
CA THR A 141 -10.14 2.67 -9.20
C THR A 141 -11.05 1.51 -9.56
N GLN A 142 -11.46 0.71 -8.58
CA GLN A 142 -12.20 -0.52 -8.84
C GLN A 142 -13.70 -0.29 -8.88
N GLN A 143 -14.23 0.49 -7.94
CA GLN A 143 -15.65 0.75 -7.82
C GLN A 143 -16.06 2.02 -8.57
N ASN A 144 -17.35 2.36 -8.51
CA ASN A 144 -18.05 3.39 -9.29
C ASN A 144 -18.31 3.02 -10.75
N LYS A 145 -19.18 3.82 -11.39
CA LYS A 145 -19.49 3.69 -12.80
C LYS A 145 -18.24 4.01 -13.65
N PRO A 146 -17.91 3.19 -14.66
CA PRO A 146 -16.78 3.48 -15.53
C PRO A 146 -17.01 4.77 -16.32
N THR A 147 -15.91 5.43 -16.66
CA THR A 147 -15.93 6.70 -17.41
C THR A 147 -16.34 6.51 -18.87
N THR A 148 -16.01 5.36 -19.45
CA THR A 148 -16.35 5.00 -20.81
C THR A 148 -17.04 3.65 -20.83
N ASN A 149 -17.92 3.45 -21.82
CA ASN A 149 -18.61 2.18 -22.04
C ASN A 149 -17.79 1.21 -22.92
N ASN A 150 -16.61 1.62 -23.39
CA ASN A 150 -15.79 0.77 -24.24
C ASN A 150 -15.05 -0.26 -23.39
N PRO A 151 -15.08 -1.55 -23.77
CA PRO A 151 -14.36 -2.58 -23.04
C PRO A 151 -12.86 -2.38 -23.16
N TYR A 152 -12.16 -2.40 -22.02
CA TYR A 152 -10.71 -2.46 -21.99
C TYR A 152 -10.20 -3.86 -22.37
N PRO A 153 -8.99 -3.99 -22.93
CA PRO A 153 -8.41 -5.30 -23.22
C PRO A 153 -8.21 -6.08 -21.91
N PRO A 154 -8.46 -7.41 -21.94
CA PRO A 154 -8.33 -8.25 -20.75
C PRO A 154 -6.89 -8.23 -20.20
N SER A 155 -6.73 -8.67 -18.95
CA SER A 155 -5.43 -8.75 -18.31
C SER A 155 -4.53 -9.81 -18.94
N GLN A 156 -3.27 -9.45 -19.14
CA GLN A 156 -2.27 -10.34 -19.75
C GLN A 156 -1.64 -11.23 -18.68
N THR A 157 -1.17 -12.42 -19.09
CA THR A 157 -0.45 -13.35 -18.19
C THR A 157 0.78 -12.70 -17.55
N ARG A 158 1.50 -11.84 -18.30
CA ARG A 158 2.63 -11.04 -17.80
C ARG A 158 2.23 -10.18 -16.60
N GLU A 159 1.06 -9.55 -16.64
CA GLU A 159 0.60 -8.67 -15.56
C GLU A 159 0.29 -9.47 -14.30
N HIS A 160 -0.36 -10.63 -14.43
CA HIS A 160 -0.64 -11.51 -13.30
C HIS A 160 0.63 -12.13 -12.71
N LEU A 161 1.56 -12.57 -13.55
CA LEU A 161 2.86 -13.06 -13.11
C LEU A 161 3.58 -11.98 -12.30
N LEU A 162 3.60 -10.74 -12.81
CA LEU A 162 4.21 -9.62 -12.10
C LEU A 162 3.58 -9.40 -10.72
N MET A 163 2.24 -9.39 -10.60
CA MET A 163 1.58 -9.22 -9.30
C MET A 163 1.90 -10.37 -8.35
N SER A 164 1.89 -11.60 -8.86
CA SER A 164 2.22 -12.79 -8.07
C SER A 164 3.65 -12.75 -7.53
N LEU A 165 4.62 -12.32 -8.34
CA LEU A 165 6.03 -12.26 -7.93
C LEU A 165 6.30 -11.23 -6.84
N HIS A 166 5.47 -10.19 -6.72
CA HIS A 166 5.59 -9.23 -5.64
C HIS A 166 4.83 -9.65 -4.37
N LEU A 167 3.62 -10.20 -4.52
CA LEU A 167 2.75 -10.54 -3.39
C LEU A 167 3.09 -11.88 -2.75
N LEU A 168 3.60 -12.84 -3.51
CA LEU A 168 3.97 -14.16 -2.99
C LEU A 168 5.10 -14.06 -1.95
N PRO A 169 6.21 -13.31 -2.16
CA PRO A 169 7.19 -13.05 -1.11
C PRO A 169 6.59 -12.41 0.13
N LEU A 170 5.69 -11.44 -0.06
CA LEU A 170 5.00 -10.78 1.05
C LEU A 170 4.16 -11.77 1.85
N LEU A 171 3.44 -12.69 1.19
CA LEU A 171 2.68 -13.75 1.85
C LEU A 171 3.58 -14.76 2.57
N LEU A 172 4.69 -15.17 1.96
CA LEU A 172 5.64 -16.10 2.58
C LEU A 172 6.28 -15.51 3.84
N LEU A 173 6.63 -14.22 3.81
CA LEU A 173 7.20 -13.53 4.97
C LEU A 173 6.22 -13.44 6.16
N ILE A 174 4.90 -13.56 5.95
CA ILE A 174 3.92 -13.64 7.05
C ILE A 174 4.13 -14.93 7.85
N SER A 175 4.46 -16.03 7.18
CA SER A 175 4.68 -17.33 7.84
C SER A 175 5.97 -17.37 8.66
N HIS A 176 7.02 -16.72 8.16
CA HIS A 176 8.35 -16.72 8.77
C HIS A 176 8.96 -15.30 8.84
N PRO A 177 8.38 -14.38 9.63
CA PRO A 177 8.87 -13.00 9.74
C PRO A 177 10.28 -12.92 10.36
N LYS A 178 10.70 -13.97 11.06
CA LYS A 178 12.04 -14.11 11.64
C LYS A 178 13.17 -14.11 10.61
N LEU A 179 12.89 -14.32 9.32
CA LEU A 179 13.92 -14.25 8.27
C LEU A 179 14.48 -12.84 8.06
N LEU A 180 13.81 -11.80 8.59
CA LEU A 180 14.23 -10.40 8.47
C LEU A 180 15.03 -9.90 9.68
N PHE A 181 15.36 -10.79 10.63
CA PHE A 181 16.07 -10.48 11.88
C PHE A 181 17.24 -11.41 12.15
#